data_AF-A0A380ABJ0-F1
#
_entry.id   AF-A0A380ABJ0-F1
#
_cell.length_a   1.000
_cell.length_b   1.000
_cell.length_c   1.000
_cell.angle_alpha   90.00
_cell.angle_beta   90.00
_cell.angle_gamma   90.00
#
_symmetry.space_group_name_H-M   'P 1'
#
loop_
_entity.id
_entity.type
_entity.pdbx_description
1 polymer ?
#
loop_
_entity_poly.entity_id
_entity_poly.type
_entity_poly.pdbx_seq_one_letter_code
_entity_poly.pdbx_strand_id
1 'polypeptide(L)'
;MNLSPIALLLALGTAFGCGWTAAGWYQDSQQLVIERAATAGAEQSRRYTERMAGASARLLEEKLEALRGNEIRTEREIRTETVKPVFRNVCASDDFVRLFNAATDRAERALSGQPAQPLPDGATAPH
;
A
#
# COMPACT_ATOMS: atom_id res chain seq x y z
N MET A 1 -66.02 -64.07 -31.29
CA MET A 1 -66.51 -63.10 -30.28
C MET A 1 -66.30 -61.71 -30.86
N ASN A 2 -67.36 -61.04 -31.30
CA ASN A 2 -67.27 -59.69 -31.87
C ASN A 2 -67.21 -58.69 -30.72
N LEU A 3 -66.07 -58.04 -30.50
CA LEU A 3 -65.95 -57.00 -29.50
C LEU A 3 -66.82 -55.80 -29.91
N SER A 4 -67.65 -55.32 -28.98
CA SER A 4 -68.44 -54.11 -29.17
C SER A 4 -67.52 -52.92 -29.46
N PRO A 5 -67.87 -52.03 -30.42
CA PRO A 5 -67.04 -50.87 -30.76
C PRO A 5 -66.78 -49.96 -29.55
N ILE A 6 -67.69 -49.94 -28.58
CA ILE A 6 -67.54 -49.19 -27.31
C ILE A 6 -66.39 -49.76 -26.47
N ALA A 7 -66.26 -51.09 -26.41
CA ALA A 7 -65.18 -51.74 -25.67
C ALA A 7 -63.81 -51.47 -26.30
N LEU A 8 -63.75 -51.37 -27.63
CA LEU A 8 -62.53 -51.03 -28.36
C LEU A 8 -62.08 -49.60 -28.06
N LEU A 9 -63.02 -48.65 -28.04
CA LEU A 9 -62.73 -47.24 -27.73
C LEU A 9 -62.27 -47.06 -26.28
N LEU A 10 -62.90 -47.77 -25.34
CA LEU A 10 -62.46 -47.77 -23.94
C LEU A 10 -61.05 -48.33 -23.78
N ALA A 11 -60.73 -49.45 -24.44
CA ALA A 11 -59.39 -50.03 -24.39
C ALA A 11 -58.31 -49.11 -24.99
N LEU A 12 -58.65 -48.40 -26.07
CA LEU A 12 -57.73 -47.42 -26.67
C LEU A 12 -57.49 -46.23 -25.73
N GLY A 13 -58.54 -45.72 -25.11
CA GLY A 13 -58.45 -44.60 -24.16
C GLY A 13 -57.61 -44.96 -22.92
N THR A 14 -57.79 -46.16 -22.37
CA THR A 14 -57.00 -46.61 -21.21
C THR A 14 -55.54 -46.87 -21.57
N ALA A 15 -55.27 -47.49 -22.72
CA ALA A 15 -53.89 -47.70 -23.18
C ALA A 15 -53.16 -46.36 -23.40
N PHE A 16 -53.83 -45.37 -23.97
CA PHE A 16 -53.28 -44.04 -24.16
C PHE A 16 -53.01 -43.33 -22.82
N GLY A 17 -53.96 -43.39 -21.88
CA GLY A 17 -53.81 -42.81 -20.54
C GLY A 17 -52.65 -43.45 -19.76
N CYS A 18 -52.54 -44.78 -19.78
CA CYS A 18 -51.44 -45.50 -19.14
C CYS A 18 -50.08 -45.21 -19.79
N GLY A 19 -50.04 -45.08 -21.11
CA GLY A 19 -48.81 -44.69 -21.82
C GLY A 19 -48.33 -43.29 -21.42
N TRP A 20 -49.28 -42.34 -21.29
CA TRP A 20 -48.96 -40.96 -20.90
C TRP A 20 -48.42 -40.87 -19.46
N THR A 21 -49.03 -41.57 -18.50
CA THR A 21 -48.57 -41.55 -17.11
C THR A 21 -47.21 -42.22 -16.95
N ALA A 22 -46.99 -43.35 -17.62
CA ALA A 22 -45.70 -44.04 -17.61
C ALA A 22 -44.58 -43.18 -18.21
N ALA A 23 -44.87 -42.45 -19.30
CA ALA A 23 -43.93 -41.51 -19.90
C ALA A 23 -43.59 -40.35 -18.94
N GLY A 24 -44.59 -39.81 -18.24
CA GLY A 24 -44.40 -38.77 -17.23
C GLY A 24 -43.49 -39.24 -16.08
N TRP A 25 -43.74 -40.42 -15.52
CA TRP A 25 -42.91 -41.00 -14.47
C TRP A 25 -41.47 -41.28 -14.94
N TYR A 26 -41.31 -41.72 -16.18
CA TYR A 26 -39.98 -41.96 -16.74
C TYR A 26 -39.18 -40.65 -16.87
N GLN A 27 -39.80 -39.59 -17.38
CA GLN A 27 -39.16 -38.28 -17.50
C GLN A 27 -38.78 -37.69 -16.14
N ASP A 28 -39.67 -37.78 -15.16
CA ASP A 28 -39.44 -37.30 -13.80
C ASP A 28 -38.28 -38.06 -13.13
N SER A 29 -38.19 -39.38 -13.33
CA SER A 29 -37.07 -40.19 -12.84
C SER A 29 -35.71 -39.77 -13.41
N GLN A 30 -35.66 -39.40 -14.69
CA GLN A 30 -34.43 -38.94 -15.34
C GLN A 30 -34.02 -37.55 -14.84
N GLN A 31 -34.98 -36.64 -14.65
CA GLN A 31 -34.72 -35.32 -14.10
C GLN A 31 -34.16 -35.40 -12.67
N LEU A 32 -34.74 -36.26 -11.83
CA LEU A 32 -34.25 -36.49 -10.48
C LEU A 32 -32.80 -37.00 -10.45
N VAL A 33 -32.42 -37.89 -11.37
CA VAL A 33 -31.03 -38.38 -11.46
C VAL A 33 -30.07 -37.26 -11.85
N ILE A 34 -30.45 -36.42 -12.82
CA ILE A 34 -29.65 -35.27 -13.27
C ILE A 34 -29.50 -34.25 -12.15
N GLU A 35 -30.59 -33.90 -11.47
CA GLU A 35 -30.58 -32.94 -10.36
C GLU A 35 -29.75 -33.46 -9.18
N ARG A 36 -29.84 -34.76 -8.88
CA ARG A 36 -29.03 -35.38 -7.83
C ARG A 36 -27.55 -35.39 -8.17
N ALA A 37 -27.19 -35.60 -9.43
CA ALA A 37 -25.81 -35.50 -9.89
C ALA A 37 -25.29 -34.05 -9.82
N ALA A 38 -26.10 -33.08 -10.23
CA ALA A 38 -25.76 -31.67 -10.18
C ALA A 38 -25.58 -31.17 -8.73
N THR A 39 -26.49 -31.55 -7.83
CA THR A 39 -26.42 -31.19 -6.40
C THR A 39 -25.26 -31.87 -5.69
N ALA A 40 -24.96 -33.14 -5.98
CA ALA A 40 -23.79 -33.82 -5.44
C ALA A 40 -22.48 -33.16 -5.88
N GLY A 41 -22.38 -32.76 -7.17
CA GLY A 41 -21.22 -32.02 -7.69
C GLY A 41 -21.10 -30.63 -7.03
N ALA A 42 -22.20 -29.89 -6.92
CA ALA A 42 -22.22 -28.57 -6.30
C ALA A 42 -21.83 -28.61 -4.82
N GLU A 43 -22.31 -29.60 -4.07
CA GLU A 43 -22.00 -29.73 -2.65
C GLU A 43 -20.54 -30.16 -2.42
N GLN A 44 -20.01 -31.01 -3.29
CA GLN A 44 -18.59 -31.35 -3.28
C GLN A 44 -17.72 -30.11 -3.54
N SER A 45 -18.02 -29.33 -4.59
CA SER A 45 -17.34 -28.06 -4.86
C SER A 45 -17.41 -27.08 -3.69
N ARG A 46 -18.59 -26.92 -3.08
CA ARG A 46 -18.78 -26.05 -1.92
C ARG A 46 -17.88 -26.46 -0.74
N ARG A 47 -17.81 -27.75 -0.41
CA ARG A 47 -16.92 -28.25 0.66
C ARG A 47 -15.45 -28.00 0.36
N TYR A 48 -15.02 -28.12 -0.89
CA TYR A 48 -13.65 -27.77 -1.29
C TYR A 48 -13.37 -26.28 -1.14
N THR A 49 -14.29 -25.42 -1.58
CA THR A 49 -14.15 -23.95 -1.45
C THR A 49 -14.13 -23.52 0.01
N GLU A 50 -15.01 -24.05 0.86
CA GLU A 50 -15.05 -23.74 2.30
C GLU A 50 -13.75 -24.17 3.02
N ARG A 51 -13.22 -25.36 2.70
CA ARG A 51 -11.94 -25.82 3.26
C ARG A 51 -10.75 -24.98 2.80
N MET A 52 -10.71 -24.63 1.52
CA MET A 52 -9.64 -23.79 0.97
C MET A 52 -9.70 -22.38 1.55
N ALA A 53 -10.89 -21.79 1.66
CA ALA A 53 -11.07 -20.47 2.27
C ALA A 53 -10.62 -20.45 3.74
N GLY A 54 -10.99 -21.48 4.52
CA GLY A 54 -10.54 -21.61 5.91
C GLY A 54 -9.02 -21.82 6.04
N ALA A 55 -8.43 -22.64 5.18
CA ALA A 55 -6.98 -22.88 5.18
C ALA A 55 -6.19 -21.62 4.75
N SER A 56 -6.65 -20.90 3.73
CA SER A 56 -6.02 -19.64 3.29
C SER A 56 -6.16 -18.53 4.32
N ALA A 57 -7.30 -18.45 5.02
CA ALA A 57 -7.51 -17.46 6.07
C ALA A 57 -6.54 -17.68 7.24
N ARG A 58 -6.39 -18.94 7.69
CA ARG A 58 -5.44 -19.28 8.77
C ARG A 58 -3.99 -18.97 8.38
N LEU A 59 -3.59 -19.31 7.15
CA LEU A 59 -2.25 -19.03 6.66
C LEU A 59 -2.01 -17.50 6.53
N LEU A 60 -3.03 -16.74 6.14
CA LEU A 60 -2.95 -15.28 6.08
C LEU A 60 -2.79 -14.66 7.48
N GLU A 61 -3.56 -15.13 8.47
CA GLU A 61 -3.45 -14.70 9.86
C GLU A 61 -2.06 -14.99 10.45
N GLU A 62 -1.53 -16.19 10.22
CA GLU A 62 -0.18 -16.57 10.66
C GLU A 62 0.90 -15.65 10.06
N LYS A 63 0.78 -15.32 8.76
CA LYS A 63 1.71 -14.37 8.11
C LYS A 63 1.55 -12.96 8.64
N LEU A 64 0.32 -12.50 8.91
CA LEU A 64 0.05 -11.19 9.51
C LEU A 64 0.63 -11.09 10.93
N GLU A 65 0.50 -12.13 11.75
CA GLU A 65 1.10 -12.19 13.08
C GLU A 65 2.63 -12.18 13.01
N ALA A 66 3.23 -12.96 12.10
CA ALA A 66 4.68 -12.97 11.90
C ALA A 66 5.23 -11.61 11.42
N LEU A 67 4.48 -10.90 10.57
CA LEU A 67 4.82 -9.55 10.13
C LEU A 67 4.64 -8.53 11.25
N ARG A 68 3.56 -8.60 12.02
CA ARG A 68 3.32 -7.72 13.18
C ARG A 68 4.40 -7.89 14.26
N GLY A 69 4.87 -9.12 14.48
CA GLY A 69 5.97 -9.39 15.42
C GLY A 69 7.35 -8.92 14.92
N ASN A 70 7.57 -8.88 13.61
CA ASN A 70 8.80 -8.35 12.99
C ASN A 70 8.71 -6.87 12.61
N GLU A 71 7.56 -6.23 12.83
CA GLU A 71 7.41 -4.80 12.60
C GLU A 71 8.22 -4.05 13.67
N ILE A 72 9.46 -3.70 13.32
CA ILE A 72 10.27 -2.75 14.07
C ILE A 72 9.54 -1.42 14.00
N ARG A 73 8.74 -1.13 15.02
CA ARG A 73 8.12 0.17 15.22
C ARG A 73 9.22 1.16 15.56
N THR A 74 9.94 1.64 14.55
CA THR A 74 10.86 2.78 14.70
C THR A 74 9.99 4.00 14.93
N GLU A 75 9.59 4.20 16.19
CA GLU A 75 9.10 5.47 16.70
C GLU A 75 10.14 6.51 16.31
N ARG A 76 9.84 7.35 15.30
CA ARG A 76 10.70 8.47 14.94
C ARG A 76 10.61 9.47 16.08
N GLU A 77 11.43 9.29 17.10
CA GLU A 77 11.62 10.29 18.14
C GLU A 77 12.34 11.47 17.49
N ILE A 78 11.56 12.42 16.96
CA ILE A 78 12.09 13.67 16.41
C ILE A 78 12.58 14.48 17.61
N ARG A 79 13.85 14.29 17.96
CA ARG A 79 14.55 15.08 18.98
C ARG A 79 14.83 16.47 18.39
N THR A 80 13.85 17.35 18.41
CA THR A 80 14.08 18.77 18.08
C THR A 80 14.86 19.40 19.22
N GLU A 81 16.18 19.47 19.07
CA GLU A 81 16.98 20.38 19.87
C GLU A 81 16.66 21.81 19.42
N THR A 82 15.89 22.54 20.25
CA THR A 82 15.60 23.95 20.06
C THR A 82 16.91 24.74 20.22
N VAL A 83 17.59 25.02 19.11
CA VAL A 83 18.70 25.98 19.09
C VAL A 83 18.14 27.33 19.51
N LYS A 84 18.50 27.80 20.71
CA LYS A 84 18.06 29.11 21.24
C LYS A 84 18.45 30.22 20.24
N PRO A 85 17.49 30.90 19.60
CA PRO A 85 17.78 31.89 18.55
C PRO A 85 18.40 33.18 19.09
N VAL A 86 18.56 33.31 20.41
CA VAL A 86 18.92 34.57 21.08
C VAL A 86 20.37 35.02 20.86
N PHE A 87 21.19 34.23 20.16
CA PHE A 87 22.58 34.60 19.83
C PHE A 87 22.80 35.05 18.38
N ARG A 88 21.77 35.19 17.52
CA ARG A 88 21.97 35.61 16.12
C ARG A 88 21.08 36.75 15.64
N ASN A 89 21.02 37.85 16.38
CA ASN A 89 20.47 39.07 15.79
C ASN A 89 21.53 39.81 14.95
N VAL A 90 22.81 39.72 15.32
CA VAL A 90 23.91 40.37 14.59
C VAL A 90 25.17 39.49 14.67
N CYS A 91 25.79 39.20 13.53
CA CYS A 91 27.00 38.36 13.47
C CYS A 91 28.25 39.07 14.03
N ALA A 92 28.29 40.40 13.99
CA ALA A 92 29.32 41.27 14.56
C ALA A 92 28.72 42.67 14.76
N SER A 93 28.89 43.28 15.94
CA SER A 93 28.41 44.64 16.18
C SER A 93 29.20 45.66 15.35
N ASP A 94 28.59 46.79 15.00
CA ASP A 94 29.26 47.87 14.26
C ASP A 94 30.54 48.35 14.96
N ASP A 95 30.53 48.30 16.30
CA ASP A 95 31.68 48.65 17.13
C ASP A 95 32.84 47.65 16.96
N PHE A 96 32.53 46.35 16.93
CA PHE A 96 33.50 45.30 16.65
C PHE A 96 34.08 45.43 15.24
N VAL A 97 33.23 45.69 14.24
CA VAL A 97 33.68 45.87 12.85
C VAL A 97 34.61 47.08 12.73
N ARG A 98 34.28 48.20 13.38
CA ARG A 98 35.14 49.39 13.40
C ARG A 98 36.50 49.12 14.05
N LEU A 99 36.51 48.42 15.18
CA LEU A 99 37.75 48.09 15.88
C LEU A 99 38.60 47.10 15.07
N PHE A 100 37.96 46.11 14.46
CA PHE A 100 38.60 45.11 13.60
C PHE A 100 39.25 45.77 12.40
N ASN A 101 38.54 46.63 11.66
CA ASN A 101 39.10 47.33 10.51
C ASN A 101 40.30 48.21 10.91
N ALA A 102 40.20 48.94 12.04
CA ALA A 102 41.32 49.74 12.53
C ALA A 102 42.53 48.88 12.96
N ALA A 103 42.31 47.67 13.47
CA ALA A 103 43.38 46.73 13.79
C ALA A 103 44.01 46.17 12.52
N THR A 104 43.20 45.77 11.54
CA THR A 104 43.65 45.29 10.22
C THR A 104 44.46 46.37 9.50
N ASP A 105 44.02 47.63 9.45
CA ASP A 105 44.79 48.72 8.84
C ASP A 105 46.15 48.95 9.51
N ARG A 106 46.24 48.76 10.84
CA ARG A 106 47.53 48.83 11.55
C ARG A 106 48.40 47.62 11.23
N ALA A 107 47.83 46.43 11.19
CA ALA A 107 48.55 45.20 10.85
C ALA A 107 49.06 45.24 9.42
N GLU A 108 48.23 45.63 8.45
CA GLU A 108 48.59 45.83 7.05
C GLU A 108 49.72 46.86 6.93
N ARG A 109 49.65 48.02 7.62
CA ARG A 109 50.77 48.98 7.62
C ARG A 109 52.06 48.42 8.21
N ALA A 110 51.98 47.61 9.25
CA ALA A 110 53.14 46.98 9.87
C ALA A 110 53.75 45.89 8.96
N LEU A 111 52.93 45.19 8.18
CA LEU A 111 53.33 44.06 7.34
C LEU A 111 53.68 44.46 5.89
N SER A 112 53.07 45.52 5.35
CA SER A 112 53.27 46.00 3.96
C SER A 112 54.54 46.82 3.75
N GLY A 113 55.32 47.08 4.81
CA GLY A 113 56.58 47.84 4.72
C GLY A 113 56.39 49.29 4.25
N GLN A 114 55.16 49.81 4.27
CA GLN A 114 54.84 51.14 3.75
C GLN A 114 55.21 52.22 4.78
N PRO A 115 56.06 53.20 4.44
CA PRO A 115 56.57 54.16 5.43
C PRO A 115 55.44 55.02 5.99
N ALA A 116 55.46 55.21 7.33
CA ALA A 116 54.39 55.85 8.09
C ALA A 116 54.20 57.36 7.83
N GLN A 117 54.97 57.98 6.94
CA GLN A 117 54.81 59.39 6.58
C GLN A 117 55.47 59.69 5.23
N PRO A 118 54.88 60.56 4.36
CA PRO A 118 55.57 61.05 3.17
C PRO A 118 56.78 61.88 3.62
N LEU A 119 57.95 61.60 3.05
CA LEU A 119 59.16 62.38 3.29
C LEU A 119 58.95 63.81 2.74
N PRO A 120 59.28 64.88 3.47
CA PRO A 120 59.13 66.24 2.95
C PRO A 120 60.08 66.48 1.76
N ASP A 121 59.50 66.88 0.63
CA ASP A 121 60.20 67.14 -0.63
C ASP A 121 61.14 68.35 -0.51
N GLY A 122 62.41 68.13 -0.11
CA GLY A 122 63.34 69.26 -0.02
C GLY A 122 64.76 69.01 0.49
N ALA A 123 65.26 67.77 0.55
CA ALA A 123 66.65 67.51 0.93
C ALA A 123 67.53 67.18 -0.30
N THR A 124 67.89 68.20 -1.07
CA THR A 124 69.01 68.13 -2.03
C THR A 124 70.33 68.35 -1.30
N ALA A 125 71.29 67.43 -1.45
CA ALA A 125 72.71 67.69 -1.20
C ALA A 125 73.35 68.31 -2.45
N PRO A 126 74.15 69.39 -2.35
CA PRO A 126 75.14 69.73 -3.36
C PRO A 126 76.57 69.37 -2.90
N HIS A 127 77.43 69.24 -3.91
CA HIS A 127 78.86 68.91 -3.93
C HIS A 127 79.75 69.42 -2.79
#